data_AF-A0A959NX02-F1
#
_entry.id   AF-A0A959NX02-F1
#
_cell.length_a   1.000
_cell.length_b   1.000
_cell.length_c   1.000
_cell.angle_alpha   90.00
_cell.angle_beta   90.00
_cell.angle_gamma   90.00
#
_symmetry.space_group_name_H-M   'P 1'
#
loop_
_entity.id
_entity.type
_entity.pdbx_description
1 polymer ?
#
loop_
_entity_poly.entity_id
_entity_poly.type
_entity_poly.pdbx_seq_one_letter_code
_entity_poly.pdbx_strand_id
1 'polypeptide(L)'
;LVITSIKNIDLIHGGVLTQNMKAVLIQDVLDVWSKKYGVDWVKIEERPGDSLNESLIGEIELKHTKEIHLDNKLFYLIDFNKKFENHLEHMISTENSELMNDEDIRKLIDYEN
;
A
#
# COMPACT_ATOMS: atom_id res chain seq x y z
N LEU A 1 -7.70 8.71 1.71
CA LEU A 1 -7.60 8.05 3.03
C LEU A 1 -8.08 8.94 4.19
N VAL A 2 -7.53 10.15 4.39
CA VAL A 2 -7.91 11.06 5.49
C VAL A 2 -9.42 11.38 5.48
N ILE A 3 -9.94 11.87 4.34
CA ILE A 3 -11.37 12.21 4.21
C ILE A 3 -12.25 10.96 4.44
N THR A 4 -11.87 9.82 3.88
CA THR A 4 -12.56 8.52 4.10
C THR A 4 -12.62 8.17 5.58
N SER A 5 -11.51 8.38 6.30
CA SER A 5 -11.42 8.09 7.73
C SER A 5 -12.31 9.01 8.56
N ILE A 6 -12.33 10.31 8.25
CA ILE A 6 -13.18 11.30 8.93
C ILE A 6 -14.66 10.99 8.69
N LYS A 7 -15.04 10.67 7.45
CA LYS A 7 -16.44 10.36 7.09
C LYS A 7 -16.95 9.07 7.73
N ASN A 8 -16.06 8.15 8.12
CA ASN A 8 -16.39 6.86 8.70
C ASN A 8 -15.83 6.72 10.13
N ILE A 9 -15.75 7.83 10.87
CA ILE A 9 -15.09 7.86 12.19
C ILE A 9 -15.75 6.91 13.19
N ASP A 10 -17.08 6.76 13.15
CA ASP A 10 -17.82 5.86 14.04
C ASP A 10 -17.38 4.39 13.88
N LEU A 11 -16.92 4.01 12.69
CA LEU A 11 -16.39 2.68 12.41
C LEU A 11 -14.90 2.56 12.76
N ILE A 12 -14.13 3.61 12.49
CA ILE A 12 -12.65 3.56 12.44
C ILE A 12 -12.01 4.01 13.76
N HIS A 13 -12.71 4.74 14.63
CA HIS A 13 -12.11 5.40 15.79
C HIS A 13 -11.18 4.47 16.59
N GLY A 14 -9.97 4.94 16.88
CA GLY A 14 -8.95 4.17 17.62
C GLY A 14 -8.27 3.05 16.81
N GLY A 15 -8.69 2.82 15.56
CA GLY A 15 -8.04 1.91 14.62
C GLY A 15 -7.20 2.62 13.56
N VAL A 16 -6.46 1.84 12.79
CA VAL A 16 -5.68 2.26 11.63
C VAL A 16 -6.41 1.77 10.37
N LEU A 17 -6.70 2.70 9.46
CA LEU A 17 -7.27 2.37 8.15
C LEU A 17 -6.17 2.47 7.09
N THR A 18 -6.00 1.42 6.30
CA THR A 18 -5.15 1.44 5.11
C THR A 18 -5.90 0.86 3.91
N GLN A 19 -5.53 1.26 2.69
CA GLN A 19 -6.17 0.78 1.47
C GLN A 19 -5.42 -0.45 0.94
N ASN A 20 -6.11 -1.35 0.24
CA ASN A 20 -5.41 -2.32 -0.60
C ASN A 20 -4.63 -1.60 -1.71
N MET A 21 -3.38 -2.03 -1.93
CA MET A 21 -2.41 -1.38 -2.82
C MET A 21 -1.66 -2.41 -3.66
N LYS A 22 -1.34 -2.03 -4.90
CA LYS A 22 -0.36 -2.74 -5.72
C LYS A 22 1.05 -2.38 -5.26
N ALA A 23 1.98 -3.32 -5.39
CA ALA A 23 3.41 -3.10 -5.21
C ALA A 23 4.08 -2.73 -6.54
N VAL A 24 5.27 -2.12 -6.47
CA VAL A 24 6.06 -1.78 -7.65
C VAL A 24 7.54 -1.83 -7.31
N LEU A 25 8.39 -2.28 -8.24
CA LEU A 25 9.82 -2.13 -8.10
C LEU A 25 10.20 -0.69 -8.46
N ILE A 26 11.01 -0.04 -7.62
CA ILE A 26 11.45 1.33 -7.90
C ILE A 26 12.16 1.45 -9.25
N GLN A 27 12.87 0.40 -9.66
CA GLN A 27 13.51 0.32 -10.97
C GLN A 27 12.48 0.46 -12.12
N ASP A 28 11.34 -0.22 -12.05
CA ASP A 28 10.33 -0.15 -13.10
C ASP A 28 9.77 1.28 -13.25
N VAL A 29 9.60 1.97 -12.12
CA VAL A 29 9.18 3.38 -12.11
C VAL A 29 10.23 4.26 -12.79
N LEU A 30 11.51 4.06 -12.47
CA LEU A 30 12.62 4.82 -13.04
C LEU A 30 12.80 4.54 -14.54
N ASP A 31 12.60 3.30 -14.98
CA ASP A 31 12.67 2.90 -16.39
C ASP A 31 11.54 3.54 -17.21
N VAL A 32 10.31 3.54 -16.69
CA VAL A 32 9.16 4.23 -17.34
C VAL A 32 9.39 5.74 -17.37
N TRP A 33 9.88 6.33 -16.28
CA TRP A 33 10.19 7.76 -16.19
C TRP A 33 11.29 8.16 -17.20
N SER A 34 12.38 7.40 -17.23
CA SER A 34 13.51 7.59 -18.14
C SER A 34 13.05 7.58 -19.59
N LYS A 35 12.25 6.58 -19.97
CA LYS A 35 11.67 6.46 -21.31
C LYS A 35 10.76 7.64 -21.68
N LYS A 36 10.00 8.17 -20.72
CA LYS A 36 9.07 9.29 -20.96
C LYS A 36 9.80 10.62 -21.16
N TYR A 37 10.78 10.92 -20.32
CA TYR A 37 11.42 12.23 -20.28
C TYR A 37 12.80 12.28 -20.95
N GLY A 38 13.33 11.15 -21.42
CA GLY A 38 14.65 11.07 -22.05
C GLY A 38 15.79 11.37 -21.08
N VAL A 39 15.66 10.93 -19.82
CA VAL A 39 16.65 11.13 -18.75
C VAL A 39 17.17 9.79 -18.27
N ASP A 40 18.44 9.73 -17.86
CA ASP A 40 19.03 8.51 -17.31
C ASP A 40 18.96 8.50 -15.78
N TRP A 41 18.95 7.30 -15.20
CA TRP A 41 19.10 7.08 -13.77
C TRP A 41 20.25 6.12 -13.50
N VAL A 42 20.83 6.19 -12.30
CA VAL A 42 21.93 5.31 -11.88
C VAL A 42 21.60 4.66 -10.54
N LYS A 43 21.97 3.40 -10.40
CA LYS A 43 21.87 2.69 -9.12
C LYS A 43 22.97 3.18 -8.19
N ILE A 44 22.58 3.57 -6.98
CA ILE A 44 23.49 3.91 -5.88
C ILE A 44 23.49 2.81 -4.83
N GLU A 45 24.43 2.88 -3.89
CA GLU A 45 24.45 2.00 -2.73
C GLU A 45 23.21 2.22 -1.85
N GLU A 46 22.78 1.12 -1.23
CA GLU A 46 21.68 1.12 -0.25
C GLU A 46 22.03 2.02 0.93
N ARG A 47 21.04 2.77 1.44
CA ARG A 47 21.27 3.59 2.63
C ARG A 47 21.12 2.73 3.88
N PRO A 48 21.92 2.98 4.92
CA PRO A 48 21.75 2.28 6.19
C PRO A 48 20.32 2.46 6.72
N GLY A 49 19.61 1.34 6.88
CA GLY A 49 18.23 1.31 7.35
C GLY A 49 17.15 1.22 6.26
N ASP A 50 17.53 1.21 4.98
CA ASP A 50 16.61 0.86 3.91
C ASP A 50 16.15 -0.61 4.06
N SER A 51 14.92 -0.88 3.63
CA SER A 51 14.39 -2.22 3.50
C SER A 51 14.13 -2.51 2.02
N LEU A 52 14.43 -3.73 1.59
CA LEU A 52 14.09 -4.20 0.24
C LEU A 52 12.59 -4.44 0.07
N ASN A 53 11.88 -4.66 1.18
CA ASN A 53 10.46 -4.95 1.19
C ASN A 53 9.72 -4.12 2.23
N GLU A 54 8.51 -3.73 1.89
CA GLU A 54 7.61 -3.02 2.80
C GLU A 54 6.46 -3.94 3.22
N SER A 55 6.08 -3.87 4.49
CA SER A 55 4.92 -4.58 5.02
C SER A 55 3.80 -3.59 5.30
N LEU A 56 2.66 -3.79 4.64
CA LEU A 56 1.44 -3.03 4.88
C LEU A 56 0.71 -3.55 6.13
N ILE A 57 0.67 -4.87 6.31
CA ILE A 57 0.10 -5.56 7.47
C ILE A 57 1.09 -6.62 7.95
N GLY A 58 1.61 -6.47 9.16
CA GLY A 58 2.53 -7.41 9.80
C GLY A 58 1.82 -8.56 10.53
N GLU A 59 2.60 -9.57 10.91
CA GLU A 59 2.08 -10.80 11.55
C GLU A 59 1.29 -10.52 12.85
N ILE A 60 1.77 -9.59 13.67
CA ILE A 60 1.12 -9.25 14.95
C ILE A 60 -0.22 -8.54 14.77
N GLU A 61 -0.46 -7.96 13.59
CA GLU A 61 -1.67 -7.21 13.24
C GLU A 61 -2.79 -8.13 12.72
N LEU A 62 -2.47 -9.34 12.25
CA LEU A 62 -3.41 -10.22 11.55
C LEU A 62 -4.73 -10.42 12.29
N LYS A 63 -4.67 -10.89 13.53
CA LYS A 63 -5.86 -11.13 14.39
C LYS A 63 -6.65 -9.86 14.73
N HIS A 64 -6.04 -8.71 14.54
CA HIS A 64 -6.57 -7.37 14.80
C HIS A 64 -7.00 -6.65 13.53
N THR A 65 -6.90 -7.31 12.38
CA THR A 65 -7.16 -6.71 11.07
C THR A 65 -8.32 -7.43 10.41
N LYS A 66 -9.26 -6.67 9.84
CA LYS A 66 -10.29 -7.20 8.94
C LYS A 66 -10.38 -6.39 7.66
N GLU A 67 -10.88 -7.03 6.62
CA GLU A 67 -11.26 -6.37 5.39
C GLU A 67 -12.57 -5.61 5.55
N ILE A 68 -12.63 -4.39 5.03
CA ILE A 68 -13.84 -3.59 4.91
C ILE A 68 -13.93 -2.95 3.53
N HIS A 69 -15.15 -2.75 3.05
CA HIS A 69 -15.41 -2.06 1.78
C HIS A 69 -16.03 -0.70 2.06
N LEU A 70 -15.40 0.36 1.57
CA LEU A 70 -15.89 1.74 1.65
C LEU A 70 -15.85 2.32 0.23
N ASP A 71 -16.96 2.89 -0.25
CA ASP A 71 -17.08 3.46 -1.61
C ASP A 71 -16.55 2.52 -2.71
N ASN A 72 -16.92 1.24 -2.65
CA ASN A 72 -16.48 0.16 -3.55
C ASN A 72 -14.96 -0.08 -3.61
N LYS A 73 -14.20 0.38 -2.61
CA LYS A 73 -12.77 0.11 -2.47
C LYS A 73 -12.51 -0.77 -1.25
N LEU A 74 -11.58 -1.71 -1.41
CA LEU A 74 -11.11 -2.57 -0.33
C LEU A 74 -10.13 -1.81 0.57
N PHE A 75 -10.39 -1.86 1.87
CA PHE A 75 -9.52 -1.36 2.92
C PHE A 75 -9.27 -2.45 3.97
N TYR A 76 -8.18 -2.29 4.71
CA TYR A 76 -7.86 -3.03 5.91
C TYR A 76 -8.04 -2.12 7.12
N LEU A 77 -8.86 -2.56 8.07
CA LEU A 77 -9.06 -1.90 9.35
C LEU A 77 -8.35 -2.70 10.43
N ILE A 78 -7.31 -2.10 11.00
CA ILE A 78 -6.54 -2.64 12.12
C ILE A 78 -7.04 -1.99 13.41
N ASP A 79 -7.42 -2.78 14.41
CA ASP A 79 -7.79 -2.28 15.74
C ASP A 79 -7.24 -3.22 16.82
N PHE A 80 -6.12 -2.83 17.42
CA PHE A 80 -5.45 -3.65 18.45
C PHE A 80 -6.30 -3.87 19.71
N ASN A 81 -7.39 -3.11 19.92
CA ASN A 81 -8.32 -3.33 21.03
C ASN A 81 -9.33 -4.45 20.74
N LYS A 82 -9.43 -4.90 19.49
CA LYS A 82 -10.40 -5.90 19.04
C LYS A 82 -9.70 -7.07 18.38
N LYS A 83 -10.18 -8.29 18.63
CA LYS A 83 -9.84 -9.43 17.78
C LYS A 83 -11.04 -9.72 16.90
N PHE A 84 -10.83 -9.79 15.60
CA PHE A 84 -11.91 -10.08 14.66
C PHE A 84 -12.03 -11.59 14.45
N GLU A 85 -13.26 -12.10 14.29
CA GLU A 85 -13.47 -13.50 13.93
C GLU A 85 -13.09 -13.75 12.47
N ASN A 86 -13.44 -12.82 11.58
CA ASN A 86 -13.06 -12.79 10.18
C ASN A 86 -11.78 -11.98 9.97
N HIS A 87 -10.75 -12.29 10.77
CA HIS A 87 -9.48 -11.59 10.69
C HIS A 87 -8.68 -12.00 9.44
N LEU A 88 -7.66 -11.21 9.09
CA LEU A 88 -6.77 -11.53 7.99
C LEU A 88 -5.90 -12.75 8.31
N GLU A 89 -5.71 -13.66 7.35
CA GLU A 89 -4.95 -14.91 7.56
C GLU A 89 -3.46 -14.80 7.20
N HIS A 90 -3.11 -13.83 6.35
CA HIS A 90 -1.77 -13.66 5.81
C HIS A 90 -1.33 -12.20 5.88
N MET A 91 -0.03 -11.97 6.05
CA MET A 91 0.55 -10.63 5.97
C MET A 91 0.30 -10.01 4.60
N ILE A 92 0.38 -8.68 4.52
CA ILE A 92 0.34 -7.96 3.25
C ILE A 92 1.63 -7.18 3.13
N SER A 93 2.38 -7.46 2.08
CA SER A 93 3.69 -6.86 1.83
C SER A 93 3.92 -6.67 0.34
N THR A 94 5.02 -6.00 0.00
CA THR A 94 5.47 -5.88 -1.39
C THR A 94 5.73 -7.23 -2.06
N GLU A 95 6.01 -8.29 -1.29
CA GLU A 95 6.32 -9.62 -1.83
C GLU A 95 5.09 -10.38 -2.33
N ASN A 96 3.91 -10.08 -1.78
CA ASN A 96 2.68 -10.83 -2.07
C ASN A 96 1.52 -9.97 -2.62
N SER A 97 1.76 -8.66 -2.79
CA SER A 97 0.81 -7.75 -3.42
C SER A 97 0.86 -7.87 -4.95
N GLU A 98 -0.24 -7.52 -5.61
CA GLU A 98 -0.28 -7.41 -7.07
C GLU A 98 0.76 -6.39 -7.55
N LEU A 99 1.55 -6.71 -8.58
CA LEU A 99 2.53 -5.79 -9.13
C LEU A 99 1.88 -4.81 -10.12
N MET A 100 2.28 -3.54 -10.07
CA MET A 100 1.97 -2.56 -11.10
C MET A 100 2.63 -2.96 -12.42
N ASN A 101 1.91 -2.78 -13.53
CA ASN A 101 2.48 -2.86 -14.87
C ASN A 101 2.91 -1.47 -15.36
N ASP A 102 3.61 -1.42 -16.50
CA ASP A 102 4.01 -0.18 -17.20
C ASP A 102 2.90 0.87 -17.31
N GLU A 103 1.66 0.45 -17.59
CA GLU A 103 0.53 1.35 -17.79
C GLU A 103 0.00 1.92 -16.47
N ASP A 104 -0.02 1.10 -15.41
CA ASP A 104 -0.31 1.56 -14.05
C ASP A 104 0.72 2.63 -13.62
N ILE A 105 2.00 2.39 -13.92
CA ILE A 105 3.09 3.32 -13.62
C ILE A 105 2.98 4.61 -14.44
N ARG A 106 2.67 4.53 -15.75
CA ARG A 106 2.45 5.73 -16.58
C ARG A 106 1.32 6.59 -16.04
N LYS A 107 0.19 5.97 -15.66
CA LYS A 107 -0.94 6.70 -15.06
C LYS A 107 -0.55 7.37 -13.75
N LEU A 108 0.32 6.76 -12.94
CA LEU A 108 0.83 7.36 -11.72
C LEU A 108 1.70 8.58 -12.01
N ILE A 109 2.61 8.48 -12.98
CA ILE A 109 3.51 9.57 -13.39
C ILE A 109 2.71 10.74 -13.99
N ASP A 110 1.63 10.43 -14.73
CA ASP A 110 0.81 11.40 -15.47
C ASP A 110 -0.33 11.97 -14.64
N TYR A 111 -0.41 11.62 -13.36
CA TYR A 111 -1.48 12.04 -12.48
C TYR A 111 -1.38 13.55 -12.17
N GLU A 112 -2.11 14.37 -12.92
CA GLU A 112 -2.39 15.77 -12.59
C GLU A 112 -3.70 15.87 -11.80
N ASN A 113 -3.67 16.62 -10.68
CA ASN A 113 -4.83 16.83 -9.79
C ASN A 113 -5.92 17.70 -10.43
#